data_AF-A0A1F5P8N7-F1
#
_entry.id   AF-A0A1F5P8N7-F1
#
_cell.length_a   1.000
_cell.length_b   1.000
_cell.length_c   1.000
_cell.angle_alpha   90.00
_cell.angle_beta   90.00
_cell.angle_gamma   90.00
#
_symmetry.space_group_name_H-M   'P 1'
#
loop_
_entity.id
_entity.type
_entity.pdbx_description
1 polymer ?
#
loop_
_entity_poly.entity_id
_entity_poly.type
_entity_poly.pdbx_seq_one_letter_code
_entity_poly.pdbx_strand_id
1 'polypeptide(L)'
;MQQKKLTLKQSKWVDETINTTNPTEAVRRVYKVKNNNVAKSIAHENLTKPYLREAIMHKMAQAGLTADHLFNEHKKVVAQDSNLPAKNTALDMAYRLYGLYAPTKTQSFNIDIPATSEELTRSLKQLIATLKNK
;
A
#
# COMPACT_ATOMS: atom_id res chain seq x y z
N MET A 1 7.01 14.67 -21.33
CA MET A 1 6.41 15.35 -20.16
C MET A 1 7.54 16.02 -19.37
N GLN A 2 7.38 17.27 -18.95
CA GLN A 2 8.41 17.94 -18.12
C GLN A 2 8.50 17.23 -16.77
N GLN A 3 9.70 16.77 -16.37
CA GLN A 3 9.93 16.21 -15.04
C GLN A 3 9.65 17.29 -13.99
N LYS A 4 8.56 17.13 -13.24
CA LYS A 4 8.22 18.05 -12.16
C LYS A 4 9.26 17.91 -11.05
N LYS A 5 10.00 18.98 -10.77
CA LYS A 5 11.01 18.99 -9.71
C LYS A 5 10.35 18.72 -8.36
N LEU A 6 10.86 17.72 -7.64
CA LEU A 6 10.39 17.37 -6.31
C LEU A 6 10.66 18.51 -5.33
N THR A 7 9.69 18.81 -4.48
CA THR A 7 9.92 19.68 -3.31
C THR A 7 10.79 18.96 -2.28
N LEU A 8 11.42 19.71 -1.37
CA LEU A 8 12.26 19.14 -0.30
C LEU A 8 11.52 18.08 0.53
N LYS A 9 10.25 18.35 0.88
CA LYS A 9 9.41 17.40 1.63
C LYS A 9 9.11 16.14 0.82
N GLN A 10 8.79 16.29 -0.46
CA GLN A 10 8.52 15.15 -1.34
C GLN A 10 9.77 14.29 -1.55
N SER A 11 10.94 14.90 -1.77
CA SER A 11 12.20 14.17 -1.86
C SER A 11 12.47 13.37 -0.59
N LYS A 12 12.35 14.02 0.58
CA LYS A 12 12.56 13.35 1.87
C LYS A 12 11.56 12.20 2.10
N TRP A 13 10.32 12.37 1.66
CA TRP A 13 9.31 11.31 1.73
C TRP A 13 9.63 10.13 0.82
N VAL A 14 10.12 10.38 -0.41
CA VAL A 14 10.61 9.31 -1.29
C VAL A 14 11.73 8.53 -0.60
N ASP A 15 12.68 9.21 0.01
CA ASP A 15 13.81 8.59 0.72
C ASP A 15 13.35 7.72 1.90
N GLU A 16 12.50 8.28 2.76
CA GLU A 16 11.95 7.54 3.91
C GLU A 16 11.04 6.38 3.47
N THR A 17 10.40 6.46 2.30
CA THR A 17 9.58 5.36 1.77
C THR A 17 10.44 4.16 1.42
N ILE A 18 11.63 4.39 0.86
CA ILE A 18 12.62 3.32 0.62
C ILE A 18 13.16 2.77 1.94
N ASN A 19 13.57 3.66 2.86
CA ASN A 19 14.19 3.25 4.12
C ASN A 19 13.26 2.45 5.05
N THR A 20 12.01 2.88 5.17
CA THR A 20 11.04 2.24 6.06
C THR A 20 10.32 1.08 5.42
N THR A 21 10.38 0.97 4.10
CA THR A 21 9.53 0.08 3.30
C THR A 21 8.03 0.23 3.61
N ASN A 22 7.61 1.40 4.10
CA ASN A 22 6.24 1.67 4.51
C ASN A 22 5.90 3.14 4.23
N PRO A 23 5.11 3.45 3.18
CA PRO A 23 4.87 4.81 2.74
C PRO A 23 4.09 5.62 3.80
N THR A 24 3.29 4.94 4.63
CA THR A 24 2.56 5.56 5.75
C THR A 24 3.51 5.96 6.88
N GLU A 25 4.43 5.08 7.27
CA GLU A 25 5.45 5.41 8.28
C GLU A 25 6.43 6.47 7.75
N ALA A 26 6.77 6.45 6.46
CA ALA A 26 7.52 7.51 5.82
C ALA A 26 6.80 8.87 5.92
N VAL A 27 5.47 8.91 5.77
CA VAL A 27 4.72 10.15 5.99
C VAL A 27 4.88 10.63 7.43
N ARG A 28 4.78 9.75 8.43
CA ARG A 28 4.90 10.12 9.86
C ARG A 28 6.28 10.71 10.19
N ARG A 29 7.33 10.27 9.51
CA ARG A 29 8.71 10.76 9.69
C ARG A 29 8.97 12.11 9.01
N VAL A 30 8.23 12.42 7.94
CA VAL A 30 8.48 13.61 7.10
C VAL A 30 7.48 14.73 7.34
N TYR A 31 6.22 14.39 7.60
CA TYR A 31 5.12 15.34 7.75
C TYR A 31 4.64 15.35 9.20
N LYS A 32 4.28 16.54 9.69
CA LYS A 32 3.57 16.68 10.96
C LYS A 32 2.12 16.24 10.76
N VAL A 33 1.81 15.03 11.22
CA VAL A 33 0.47 14.42 11.11
C VAL A 33 -0.16 14.25 12.48
N LYS A 34 -1.47 14.50 12.56
CA LYS A 34 -2.23 14.39 13.83
C LYS A 34 -2.50 12.96 14.26
N ASN A 35 -2.64 12.02 13.31
CA ASN A 35 -2.95 10.62 13.59
C ASN A 35 -2.60 9.73 12.39
N ASN A 36 -2.69 8.40 12.60
CA ASN A 36 -2.36 7.40 11.57
C ASN A 36 -3.28 7.45 10.34
N ASN A 37 -4.55 7.83 10.50
CA ASN A 37 -5.49 7.91 9.37
C ASN A 37 -5.09 9.02 8.40
N VAL A 38 -4.62 10.16 8.91
CA VAL A 38 -4.07 11.24 8.10
C VAL A 38 -2.78 10.80 7.39
N ALA A 39 -1.90 10.08 8.09
CA ALA A 39 -0.69 9.56 7.47
C ALA A 39 -0.99 8.61 6.29
N LYS A 40 -1.95 7.69 6.47
CA LYS A 40 -2.40 6.76 5.42
C LYS A 40 -2.99 7.50 4.23
N SER A 41 -3.82 8.51 4.49
CA SER A 41 -4.44 9.32 3.43
C SER A 41 -3.40 10.06 2.58
N ILE A 42 -2.46 10.74 3.23
CA ILE A 42 -1.35 11.44 2.55
C ILE A 42 -0.48 10.45 1.76
N ALA A 43 -0.18 9.29 2.34
CA ALA A 43 0.61 8.26 1.67
C ALA A 43 -0.12 7.75 0.40
N HIS A 44 -1.41 7.48 0.49
CA HIS A 44 -2.22 7.08 -0.66
C HIS A 44 -2.24 8.17 -1.74
N GLU A 45 -2.52 9.42 -1.37
CA GLU A 45 -2.51 10.55 -2.30
C GLU A 45 -1.14 10.77 -2.95
N ASN A 46 -0.04 10.56 -2.21
CA ASN A 46 1.29 10.67 -2.78
C ASN A 46 1.59 9.53 -3.76
N LEU A 47 1.12 8.31 -3.46
CA LEU A 47 1.27 7.16 -4.35
C LEU A 47 0.40 7.27 -5.61
N THR A 48 -0.66 8.07 -5.64
CA THR A 48 -1.43 8.31 -6.87
C THR A 48 -0.79 9.33 -7.80
N LYS A 49 0.18 10.14 -7.32
CA LYS A 49 0.89 11.14 -8.12
C LYS A 49 1.97 10.49 -9.00
N PRO A 50 1.85 10.52 -10.34
CA PRO A 50 2.76 9.79 -11.24
C PRO A 50 4.24 10.15 -11.04
N TYR A 51 4.56 11.44 -10.94
CA TYR A 51 5.95 11.91 -10.76
C TYR A 51 6.58 11.47 -9.42
N LEU A 52 5.78 11.23 -8.38
CA LEU A 52 6.28 10.67 -7.11
C LEU A 52 6.51 9.17 -7.23
N ARG A 53 5.62 8.43 -7.91
CA ARG A 53 5.83 7.00 -8.20
C ARG A 53 7.10 6.80 -9.02
N GLU A 54 7.29 7.59 -10.08
CA GLU A 54 8.49 7.54 -10.91
C GLU A 54 9.76 7.80 -10.09
N ALA A 55 9.74 8.79 -9.19
CA ALA A 55 10.87 9.06 -8.31
C ALA A 55 11.18 7.88 -7.37
N ILE A 56 10.16 7.24 -6.80
CA ILE A 56 10.32 6.03 -5.98
C ILE A 56 10.90 4.90 -6.82
N MET A 57 10.35 4.64 -8.01
CA MET A 57 10.82 3.59 -8.92
C MET A 57 12.28 3.80 -9.34
N HIS A 58 12.67 5.04 -9.65
CA HIS A 58 14.06 5.38 -9.96
C HIS A 58 14.98 5.11 -8.77
N LYS A 59 14.58 5.47 -7.54
CA LYS A 59 15.38 5.17 -6.34
C LYS A 59 15.46 3.67 -6.04
N MET A 60 14.37 2.94 -6.24
CA MET A 60 14.36 1.48 -6.11
C MET A 60 15.30 0.84 -7.12
N ALA A 61 15.26 1.27 -8.38
CA ALA A 61 16.18 0.79 -9.41
C ALA A 61 17.65 1.09 -9.09
N GLN A 62 17.96 2.29 -8.58
CA GLN A 62 19.31 2.63 -8.09
C GLN A 62 19.76 1.76 -6.91
N ALA A 63 18.82 1.31 -6.08
CA ALA A 63 19.07 0.38 -4.99
C ALA A 63 19.06 -1.10 -5.43
N GLY A 64 18.98 -1.39 -6.74
CA GLY A 64 18.97 -2.76 -7.29
C GLY A 64 17.62 -3.47 -7.23
N LEU A 65 16.55 -2.81 -6.78
CA LEU A 65 15.19 -3.34 -6.70
C LEU A 65 14.45 -3.15 -8.04
N THR A 66 14.95 -3.78 -9.11
CA THR A 66 14.27 -3.83 -10.41
C THR A 66 13.20 -4.93 -10.44
N ALA A 67 12.31 -4.92 -11.44
CA ALA A 67 11.27 -5.95 -11.59
C ALA A 67 11.86 -7.39 -11.71
N ASP A 68 12.96 -7.55 -12.45
CA ASP A 68 13.64 -8.84 -12.59
C ASP A 68 14.31 -9.29 -11.29
N HIS A 69 14.91 -8.35 -10.56
CA HIS A 69 15.48 -8.62 -9.24
C HIS A 69 14.38 -8.98 -8.22
N LEU A 70 13.21 -8.34 -8.34
CA LEU A 70 12.04 -8.62 -7.51
C LEU A 70 11.56 -10.06 -7.67
N PHE A 71 11.48 -10.54 -8.91
CA PHE A 71 11.07 -11.91 -9.21
C PHE A 71 12.05 -12.93 -8.62
N ASN A 72 13.35 -12.66 -8.74
CA ASN A 72 14.40 -13.51 -8.20
C ASN A 72 14.41 -13.52 -6.66
N GLU A 73 14.24 -12.37 -6.00
CA GLU A 73 14.12 -12.31 -4.54
C GLU A 73 12.82 -12.95 -4.03
N HIS A 74 11.71 -12.78 -4.75
CA HIS A 74 10.44 -13.47 -4.42
C HIS A 74 10.62 -15.00 -4.50
N LYS A 75 11.32 -15.51 -5.52
CA LYS A 75 11.66 -16.94 -5.64
C LYS A 75 12.49 -17.43 -4.45
N LYS A 76 13.40 -16.59 -3.92
CA LYS A 76 14.21 -16.91 -2.73
C LYS A 76 13.39 -16.88 -1.43
N VAL A 77 12.49 -15.90 -1.27
CA VAL A 77 11.61 -15.80 -0.09
C VAL A 77 10.59 -16.94 -0.05
N VAL A 78 10.00 -17.31 -1.19
CA VAL A 78 9.13 -18.49 -1.28
C VAL A 78 9.90 -19.78 -0.94
N ALA A 79 11.21 -19.78 -1.18
CA ALA A 79 12.07 -20.93 -0.92
C ALA A 79 12.74 -20.95 0.48
N GLN A 80 12.63 -19.91 1.31
CA GLN A 80 13.35 -19.82 2.59
C GLN A 80 12.53 -19.22 3.74
N ASP A 81 12.65 -19.84 4.92
CA ASP A 81 12.00 -19.44 6.17
C ASP A 81 12.90 -18.53 7.04
N SER A 82 12.25 -17.84 7.99
CA SER A 82 12.76 -17.19 9.22
C SER A 82 12.93 -15.67 9.30
N ASN A 83 12.76 -14.87 8.24
CA ASN A 83 12.57 -13.40 8.39
C ASN A 83 11.67 -12.78 7.30
N LEU A 84 10.44 -13.29 7.23
CA LEU A 84 9.44 -12.98 6.21
C LEU A 84 8.85 -11.55 6.22
N PRO A 85 8.55 -10.88 7.36
CA PRO A 85 7.62 -9.73 7.35
C PRO A 85 8.11 -8.48 6.59
N ALA A 86 9.36 -8.07 6.82
CA ALA A 86 9.90 -6.85 6.22
C ALA A 86 10.15 -7.04 4.70
N LYS A 87 10.66 -8.21 4.31
CA LYS A 87 10.87 -8.58 2.90
C LYS A 87 9.55 -8.66 2.14
N ASN A 88 8.52 -9.26 2.73
CA ASN A 88 7.18 -9.32 2.12
C ASN A 88 6.57 -7.94 1.90
N THR A 89 6.76 -7.00 2.82
CA THR A 89 6.22 -5.64 2.69
C THR A 89 6.93 -4.87 1.57
N ALA A 90 8.26 -4.97 1.48
CA ALA A 90 9.04 -4.36 0.40
C ALA A 90 8.65 -4.93 -0.98
N LEU A 91 8.48 -6.27 -1.05
CA LEU A 91 8.02 -6.94 -2.26
C LEU A 91 6.61 -6.51 -2.65
N ASP A 92 5.65 -6.53 -1.71
CA ASP A 92 4.25 -6.13 -1.92
C ASP A 92 4.15 -4.70 -2.50
N MET A 93 4.91 -3.77 -1.94
CA MET A 93 4.98 -2.40 -2.47
C MET A 93 5.55 -2.34 -3.88
N ALA A 94 6.63 -3.07 -4.16
CA ALA A 94 7.25 -3.06 -5.48
C ALA A 94 6.27 -3.61 -6.54
N TYR A 95 5.60 -4.74 -6.28
CA TYR A 95 4.58 -5.27 -7.18
C TYR A 95 3.45 -4.26 -7.44
N ARG A 96 2.99 -3.51 -6.43
CA ARG A 96 1.99 -2.44 -6.59
C ARG A 96 2.50 -1.27 -7.43
N LEU A 97 3.76 -0.87 -7.24
CA LEU A 97 4.37 0.25 -7.97
C LEU A 97 4.57 -0.08 -9.44
N TYR A 98 5.05 -1.29 -9.76
CA TYR A 98 5.23 -1.78 -11.13
C TYR A 98 3.92 -2.24 -11.80
N GLY A 99 2.80 -2.26 -11.07
CA GLY A 99 1.51 -2.71 -11.62
C GLY A 99 1.43 -4.21 -11.89
N LEU A 100 2.31 -4.99 -11.25
CA LEU A 100 2.40 -6.44 -11.37
C LEU A 100 1.53 -7.17 -10.32
N TYR A 101 0.87 -6.43 -9.43
CA TYR A 101 -0.04 -6.99 -8.42
C TYR A 101 -1.39 -7.37 -9.04
N ALA A 102 -1.99 -8.47 -8.57
CA ALA A 102 -3.33 -8.85 -8.99
C ALA A 102 -4.35 -7.74 -8.64
N PRO A 103 -5.30 -7.41 -9.53
CA PRO A 103 -6.28 -6.37 -9.25
C PRO A 103 -7.11 -6.71 -8.01
N THR A 104 -7.18 -5.80 -7.04
CA THR A 104 -7.97 -5.97 -5.81
C THR A 104 -9.46 -6.05 -6.17
N LYS A 105 -10.07 -7.23 -5.99
CA LYS A 105 -11.51 -7.42 -6.17
C LYS A 105 -12.23 -6.93 -4.92
N THR A 106 -12.79 -5.72 -4.97
CA THR A 106 -13.56 -5.15 -3.86
C THR A 106 -15.04 -5.12 -4.25
N GLN A 107 -15.93 -5.61 -3.38
CA GLN A 107 -17.38 -5.50 -3.55
C GLN A 107 -17.95 -4.63 -2.41
N SER A 108 -18.56 -3.50 -2.75
CA SER A 108 -19.23 -2.62 -1.79
C SER A 108 -20.69 -2.99 -1.66
N PHE A 109 -21.17 -3.15 -0.42
CA PHE A 109 -22.58 -3.38 -0.11
C PHE A 109 -23.13 -2.15 0.61
N ASN A 110 -24.25 -1.61 0.10
CA ASN A 110 -25.02 -0.60 0.80
C ASN A 110 -26.02 -1.33 1.71
N ILE A 111 -25.97 -1.02 3.00
CA ILE A 111 -26.88 -1.58 4.00
C ILE A 111 -27.66 -0.40 4.57
N ASP A 112 -28.98 -0.40 4.36
CA ASP A 112 -29.87 0.49 5.09
C ASP A 112 -29.90 0.03 6.55
N ILE A 113 -29.47 0.92 7.45
CA ILE A 113 -29.41 0.64 8.88
C ILE A 113 -30.80 0.93 9.48
N PRO A 114 -31.51 -0.09 10.00
CA PRO A 114 -32.71 0.16 10.79
C PRO A 114 -32.33 0.78 12.15
N ALA A 115 -33.24 1.55 12.74
CA ALA A 115 -32.97 2.36 13.94
C ALA A 115 -32.59 1.56 15.22
N THR A 116 -32.75 0.24 15.21
CA THR A 116 -32.53 -0.65 16.36
C THR A 116 -31.36 -1.61 16.17
N SER A 117 -30.57 -1.79 17.22
CA SER A 117 -29.37 -2.63 17.27
C SER A 117 -29.62 -4.11 16.97
N GLU A 118 -30.82 -4.61 17.26
CA GLU A 118 -31.21 -6.00 17.05
C GLU A 118 -31.44 -6.34 15.56
N GLU A 119 -32.06 -5.43 14.82
CA GLU A 119 -32.31 -5.60 13.39
C GLU A 119 -31.01 -5.48 12.58
N LEU A 120 -30.12 -4.58 12.97
CA LEU A 120 -28.77 -4.47 12.39
C LEU A 120 -27.99 -5.79 12.55
N THR A 121 -28.04 -6.38 13.74
CA THR A 121 -27.34 -7.65 14.02
C THR A 121 -27.90 -8.80 13.18
N ARG A 122 -29.22 -8.81 12.95
CA ARG A 122 -29.89 -9.79 12.09
C ARG A 122 -29.49 -9.62 10.62
N SER A 123 -29.51 -8.40 10.09
CA SER A 123 -29.13 -8.11 8.72
C SER A 123 -27.66 -8.45 8.43
N LEU A 124 -26.76 -8.15 9.38
CA LEU A 124 -25.34 -8.54 9.27
C LEU A 124 -25.15 -10.06 9.27
N LYS A 125 -25.87 -10.80 10.13
CA LYS A 125 -25.81 -12.28 10.14
C LYS A 125 -26.30 -12.88 8.82
N GLN A 126 -27.38 -12.35 8.25
CA GLN A 126 -27.91 -12.80 6.96
C GLN A 126 -26.95 -12.52 5.81
N LEU A 127 -26.32 -11.34 5.78
CA LEU A 127 -25.29 -11.00 4.80
C LEU A 127 -24.10 -11.97 4.89
N ILE A 128 -23.60 -12.21 6.10
CA ILE A 128 -22.47 -13.14 6.33
C ILE A 128 -22.83 -14.56 5.90
N ALA A 129 -24.04 -15.04 6.18
CA ALA A 129 -24.50 -16.36 5.75
C ALA A 129 -24.58 -16.48 4.22
N THR A 130 -25.04 -15.42 3.55
CA THR A 130 -25.15 -15.37 2.08
C THR A 130 -23.76 -15.38 1.42
N LEU A 131 -22.78 -14.72 2.02
CA LEU A 131 -21.40 -14.69 1.54
C LEU A 131 -20.65 -16.01 1.76
N LYS A 132 -21.00 -16.79 2.79
CA LYS A 132 -20.39 -18.11 3.07
C LYS A 132 -20.87 -19.24 2.16
N ASN A 133 -22.03 -19.07 1.52
CA ASN A 133 -22.65 -20.06 0.63
C ASN A 133 -22.37 -19.79 -0.87
N LYS A 134 -21.52 -18.81 -1.18
CA LYS A 134 -20.95 -18.56 -2.52
C LYS A 134 -19.52 -19.08 -2.56
#